data_AF-A0A6N7S697-F1
#
_entry.id   AF-A0A6N7S697-F1
#
_cell.length_a   1.000
_cell.length_b   1.000
_cell.length_c   1.000
_cell.angle_alpha   90.00
_cell.angle_beta   90.00
_cell.angle_gamma   90.00
#
_symmetry.space_group_name_H-M   'P 1'
#
loop_
_entity.id
_entity.type
_entity.pdbx_description
1 polymer ?
#
loop_
_entity_poly.entity_id
_entity_poly.type
_entity_poly.pdbx_seq_one_letter_code
_entity_poly.pdbx_strand_id
1 'polypeptide(L)'
;MMKLQEQIELWNETDQYEAIIEAIEALPEAEQTPELISELARAYNNTAELGDTQKYEKAIALLKSVEEELGEEHSWNFRIAYAYYYLDQEGPALTYFERALDARPKDEDTLAFIEDCRKRLALPRFERPFKQRVQECWNQFEKEEQVLRVRMRNRLESEVIVDQTHRLLHTAFTNIAYEMGCAQDHYDLILTPEGNRVSLFALDYFCRQMPDRLKKWWHVMAGRQPSRQTSLRIAGQELSAEEVQVWIEEQGEKSVKLAVHCASFDALMPENENQVWWMLSILIDQTLGEIAAMAVIDDVTLLAQPRQEGGLSLAQLPDQLVDLGLDLNRDPARILEGYTAYRMEPTEASLEQVRGDVTVGVTCCPALIQQYLRGMTQAVDDLHQDGIAAGYFYYPLDCFTGEDRAKAMLDFRDALAEKISEQAGTDTVTWIGGASGLNCGYLDFIAWDIQAVMDSAVKVFAQQPVAWAAFQTFRTSVGGILLKSDEESLQTEIK
;
A
#
# COMPACT_ATOMS: atom_id res chain seq x y z
N MET A 1 36.44 -4.60 -36.28
CA MET A 1 35.11 -4.24 -35.73
C MET A 1 35.18 -4.58 -34.26
N MET A 2 34.95 -3.59 -33.40
CA MET A 2 34.87 -3.79 -31.95
C MET A 2 33.63 -4.63 -31.65
N LYS A 3 33.71 -5.57 -30.70
CA LYS A 3 32.53 -6.36 -30.30
C LYS A 3 31.56 -5.46 -29.52
N LEU A 4 30.27 -5.74 -29.59
CA LEU A 4 29.25 -4.92 -28.90
C LEU A 4 29.55 -4.74 -27.40
N GLN A 5 30.01 -5.80 -26.73
CA GLN A 5 30.41 -5.75 -25.31
C GLN A 5 31.50 -4.68 -25.05
N GLU A 6 32.55 -4.67 -25.86
CA GLU A 6 33.67 -3.71 -25.77
C GLU A 6 33.17 -2.27 -26.03
N GLN A 7 32.14 -2.12 -26.89
CA GLN A 7 31.51 -0.82 -27.15
C GLN A 7 30.67 -0.33 -25.97
N ILE A 8 29.93 -1.23 -25.31
CA ILE A 8 29.14 -0.95 -24.11
C ILE A 8 30.06 -0.57 -22.95
N GLU A 9 31.19 -1.26 -22.76
CA GLU A 9 32.20 -0.88 -21.77
C GLU A 9 32.71 0.54 -21.99
N LEU A 10 33.08 0.90 -23.23
CA LEU A 10 33.52 2.25 -23.56
C LEU A 10 32.43 3.30 -23.31
N TRP A 11 31.18 3.01 -23.69
CA TRP A 11 30.06 3.93 -23.46
C TRP A 11 29.78 4.14 -21.97
N ASN A 12 29.87 3.09 -21.17
CA ASN A 12 29.77 3.18 -19.72
C ASN A 12 30.88 4.02 -19.09
N GLU A 13 32.13 3.91 -19.56
CA GLU A 13 33.25 4.72 -19.06
C GLU A 13 33.19 6.20 -19.48
N THR A 14 32.40 6.50 -20.51
CA THR A 14 32.26 7.84 -21.09
C THR A 14 30.88 8.46 -20.87
N ASP A 15 30.07 7.86 -19.98
CA ASP A 15 28.71 8.26 -19.64
C ASP A 15 27.76 8.40 -20.85
N GLN A 16 27.95 7.58 -21.88
CA GLN A 16 27.13 7.55 -23.10
C GLN A 16 26.00 6.51 -22.97
N TYR A 17 25.21 6.63 -21.91
CA TYR A 17 24.18 5.64 -21.56
C TYR A 17 23.04 5.55 -22.58
N GLU A 18 22.63 6.67 -23.20
CA GLU A 18 21.62 6.67 -24.26
C GLU A 18 22.05 5.81 -25.46
N ALA A 19 23.34 5.81 -25.80
CA ALA A 19 23.88 4.98 -26.88
C ALA A 19 23.79 3.48 -26.55
N ILE A 20 23.93 3.11 -25.27
CA ILE A 20 23.73 1.73 -24.80
C ILE A 20 22.26 1.33 -24.97
N ILE A 21 21.33 2.20 -24.56
CA ILE A 21 19.89 1.95 -24.69
C ILE A 21 19.53 1.72 -26.16
N GLU A 22 19.88 2.67 -27.03
CA GLU A 22 19.59 2.59 -28.46
C GLU A 22 20.18 1.33 -29.12
N ALA A 23 21.43 0.97 -28.75
CA ALA A 23 22.11 -0.17 -29.34
C ALA A 23 21.48 -1.51 -28.94
N ILE A 24 21.09 -1.67 -27.67
CA ILE A 24 20.54 -2.94 -27.17
C ILE A 24 19.07 -3.09 -27.56
N GLU A 25 18.26 -2.04 -27.51
CA GLU A 25 16.84 -2.11 -27.92
C GLU A 25 16.65 -2.33 -29.42
N ALA A 26 17.64 -1.96 -30.24
CA ALA A 26 17.65 -2.26 -31.67
C ALA A 26 17.89 -3.76 -31.98
N LEU A 27 18.35 -4.55 -31.00
CA LEU A 27 18.57 -5.98 -31.18
C LEU A 27 17.25 -6.75 -31.14
N PRO A 28 17.10 -7.82 -31.96
CA PRO A 28 16.04 -8.79 -31.76
C PRO A 28 16.07 -9.36 -30.34
N GLU A 29 14.91 -9.63 -29.75
CA GLU A 29 14.79 -10.17 -28.39
C GLU A 29 15.63 -11.43 -28.16
N ALA A 30 15.72 -12.31 -29.17
CA ALA A 30 16.54 -13.53 -29.12
C ALA A 30 18.07 -13.27 -29.04
N GLU A 31 18.53 -12.06 -29.34
CA GLU A 31 19.93 -11.64 -29.27
C GLU A 31 20.25 -10.82 -28.01
N GLN A 32 19.22 -10.44 -27.23
CA GLN A 32 19.39 -9.73 -25.96
C GLN A 32 19.74 -10.73 -24.85
N THR A 33 21.03 -11.05 -24.71
CA THR A 33 21.50 -11.95 -23.66
C THR A 33 21.24 -11.35 -22.26
N PRO A 34 21.21 -12.18 -21.20
CA PRO A 34 21.04 -11.69 -19.83
C PRO A 34 21.99 -10.55 -19.45
N GLU A 35 23.26 -10.63 -19.89
CA GLU A 35 24.27 -9.61 -19.63
C GLU A 35 23.95 -8.29 -20.33
N LEU A 36 23.47 -8.34 -21.58
CA LEU A 36 23.02 -7.15 -22.31
C LEU A 36 21.79 -6.53 -21.65
N ILE A 37 20.83 -7.34 -21.21
CA ILE A 37 19.65 -6.86 -20.47
C ILE A 37 20.08 -6.16 -19.16
N SER A 38 21.07 -6.72 -18.45
CA SER A 38 21.62 -6.11 -17.24
C SER A 38 22.34 -4.78 -17.51
N GLU A 39 23.08 -4.66 -18.61
CA GLU A 39 23.69 -3.38 -19.04
C GLU A 39 22.63 -2.36 -19.51
N LEU A 40 21.57 -2.81 -20.16
CA LEU A 40 20.43 -1.96 -20.54
C LEU A 40 19.76 -1.38 -19.29
N ALA A 41 19.51 -2.20 -18.27
CA ALA A 41 18.95 -1.74 -17.00
C ALA A 41 19.87 -0.73 -16.29
N ARG A 42 21.19 -0.96 -16.32
CA ARG A 42 22.18 0.02 -15.82
C ARG A 42 22.10 1.34 -16.58
N ALA A 43 21.97 1.32 -17.91
CA ALA A 43 21.85 2.54 -18.70
C ALA A 43 20.55 3.30 -18.36
N TYR A 44 19.43 2.59 -18.17
CA TYR A 44 18.19 3.19 -17.69
C TYR A 44 18.36 3.86 -16.31
N ASN A 45 19.02 3.19 -15.36
CA ASN A 45 19.31 3.77 -14.04
C ASN A 45 20.15 5.06 -14.11
N ASN A 46 21.13 5.13 -15.00
CA ASN A 46 22.05 6.28 -15.10
C ASN A 46 21.49 7.45 -15.94
N THR A 47 20.52 7.19 -16.83
CA THR A 47 19.81 8.24 -17.60
C THR A 47 18.56 8.76 -16.90
N ALA A 48 18.17 8.14 -15.78
CA ALA A 48 17.06 8.59 -14.96
C ALA A 48 17.41 9.87 -14.21
N GLU A 49 16.51 10.84 -14.24
CA GLU A 49 16.58 12.02 -13.39
C GLU A 49 15.93 11.72 -12.03
N LEU A 50 16.25 12.52 -11.01
CA LEU A 50 15.58 12.40 -9.71
C LEU A 50 14.06 12.54 -9.89
N GLY A 51 13.31 11.52 -9.47
CA GLY A 51 11.86 11.44 -9.65
C GLY A 51 11.38 10.82 -10.98
N ASP A 52 12.28 10.33 -11.84
CA ASP A 52 11.91 9.60 -13.07
C ASP A 52 11.53 8.15 -12.79
N THR A 53 10.28 7.97 -12.36
CA THR A 53 9.71 6.66 -12.00
C THR A 53 9.77 5.64 -13.15
N GLN A 54 9.52 6.06 -14.39
CA GLN A 54 9.38 5.14 -15.52
C GLN A 54 10.69 4.44 -15.87
N LYS A 55 11.82 5.16 -15.84
CA LYS A 55 13.12 4.56 -16.15
C LYS A 55 13.56 3.57 -15.08
N TYR A 56 13.35 3.88 -13.80
CA TYR A 56 13.68 2.95 -12.71
C TYR A 56 12.80 1.70 -12.72
N GLU A 57 11.50 1.83 -12.96
CA GLU A 57 10.59 0.68 -13.11
C GLU A 57 10.98 -0.19 -14.32
N LYS A 58 11.35 0.43 -15.44
CA LYS A 58 11.86 -0.28 -16.61
C LYS A 58 13.14 -1.05 -16.27
N ALA A 59 14.08 -0.44 -15.54
CA ALA A 59 15.28 -1.12 -15.08
C ALA A 59 14.97 -2.32 -14.16
N ILE A 60 14.03 -2.18 -13.22
CA ILE A 60 13.60 -3.29 -12.35
C ILE A 60 12.97 -4.41 -13.18
N ALA A 61 12.09 -4.09 -14.12
CA ALA A 61 11.45 -5.09 -14.97
C ALA A 61 12.47 -5.89 -15.80
N LEU A 62 13.46 -5.20 -16.38
CA LEU A 62 14.58 -5.82 -17.10
C LEU A 62 15.44 -6.70 -16.18
N LEU A 63 15.75 -6.25 -14.97
CA LEU A 63 16.57 -7.03 -14.04
C LEU A 63 15.83 -8.28 -13.54
N LYS A 64 14.53 -8.15 -13.22
CA LYS A 64 13.69 -9.29 -12.81
C LYS A 64 13.57 -10.36 -13.90
N SER A 65 13.57 -9.97 -15.19
CA SER A 65 13.47 -10.97 -16.27
C SER A 65 14.71 -11.83 -16.43
N VAL A 66 15.83 -11.50 -15.76
CA VAL A 66 17.10 -12.23 -15.80
C VAL A 66 17.60 -12.61 -14.40
N GLU A 67 16.70 -12.64 -13.41
CA GLU A 67 17.04 -12.95 -12.01
C GLU A 67 17.51 -14.39 -11.84
N GLU A 68 16.99 -15.35 -12.62
CA GLU A 68 17.41 -16.76 -12.55
C GLU A 68 18.89 -16.91 -12.94
N GLU A 69 19.33 -16.17 -13.96
CA GLU A 69 20.69 -16.25 -14.48
C GLU A 69 21.69 -15.39 -13.70
N LEU A 70 21.28 -14.20 -13.25
CA LEU A 70 22.19 -13.18 -12.73
C LEU A 70 21.94 -12.80 -11.26
N GLY A 71 20.89 -13.33 -10.62
CA GLY A 71 20.43 -12.90 -9.30
C GLY A 71 21.41 -13.09 -8.14
N GLU A 72 22.47 -13.88 -8.32
CA GLU A 72 23.56 -14.06 -7.34
C GLU A 72 24.71 -13.07 -7.55
N GLU A 73 24.75 -12.34 -8.67
CA GLU A 73 25.83 -11.42 -8.98
C GLU A 73 25.72 -10.12 -8.17
N HIS A 74 26.87 -9.59 -7.73
CA HIS A 74 26.94 -8.27 -7.11
C HIS A 74 26.35 -7.18 -8.01
N SER A 75 26.74 -7.16 -9.30
CA SER A 75 26.30 -6.17 -10.29
C SER A 75 24.78 -6.13 -10.42
N TRP A 76 24.14 -7.29 -10.54
CA TRP A 76 22.69 -7.39 -10.65
C TRP A 76 22.00 -6.90 -9.37
N ASN A 77 22.42 -7.39 -8.20
CA ASN A 77 21.85 -7.00 -6.91
C ASN A 77 22.00 -5.50 -6.65
N PHE A 78 23.18 -4.93 -6.96
CA PHE A 78 23.40 -3.49 -6.82
C PHE A 78 22.51 -2.67 -7.76
N ARG A 79 22.37 -3.07 -9.03
CA ARG A 79 21.58 -2.35 -10.03
C ARG A 79 20.08 -2.34 -9.68
N ILE A 80 19.54 -3.47 -9.22
CA ILE A 80 18.13 -3.54 -8.85
C ILE A 80 17.86 -2.80 -7.54
N ALA A 81 18.78 -2.89 -6.58
CA ALA A 81 18.72 -2.11 -5.34
C ALA A 81 18.75 -0.60 -5.60
N TYR A 82 19.64 -0.16 -6.51
CA TYR A 82 19.74 1.23 -6.94
C TYR A 82 18.42 1.74 -7.53
N ALA A 83 17.78 0.95 -8.39
CA ALA A 83 16.50 1.33 -8.96
C ALA A 83 15.40 1.47 -7.89
N TYR A 84 15.30 0.51 -6.96
CA TYR A 84 14.36 0.62 -5.83
C TYR A 84 14.66 1.82 -4.92
N TYR A 85 15.95 2.13 -4.67
CA TYR A 85 16.37 3.25 -3.84
C TYR A 85 15.87 4.59 -4.39
N TYR A 86 16.04 4.84 -5.69
CA TYR A 86 15.57 6.09 -6.32
C TYR A 86 14.05 6.13 -6.59
N LEU A 87 13.34 5.04 -6.33
CA LEU A 87 11.89 5.00 -6.27
C LEU A 87 11.36 5.25 -4.85
N ASP A 88 12.22 5.61 -3.89
CA ASP A 88 11.89 5.71 -2.45
C ASP A 88 11.31 4.39 -1.88
N GLN A 89 11.81 3.24 -2.38
CA GLN A 89 11.42 1.90 -1.94
C GLN A 89 12.56 1.24 -1.15
N GLU A 90 12.92 1.81 0.00
CA GLU A 90 14.13 1.39 0.72
C GLU A 90 14.03 0.00 1.35
N GLY A 91 12.84 -0.53 1.58
CA GLY A 91 12.65 -1.89 2.10
C GLY A 91 13.20 -2.95 1.12
N PRO A 92 12.67 -3.00 -0.12
CA PRO A 92 13.24 -3.80 -1.20
C PRO A 92 14.70 -3.43 -1.50
N ALA A 93 15.04 -2.13 -1.58
CA ALA A 93 16.41 -1.71 -1.89
C ALA A 93 17.44 -2.26 -0.89
N LEU A 94 17.15 -2.15 0.42
CA LEU A 94 18.01 -2.68 1.48
C LEU A 94 18.25 -4.18 1.32
N THR A 95 17.22 -4.94 0.99
CA THR A 95 17.31 -6.40 0.80
C THR A 95 18.30 -6.74 -0.32
N TYR A 96 18.20 -6.04 -1.46
CA TYR A 96 19.11 -6.28 -2.59
C TYR A 96 20.52 -5.71 -2.35
N PHE A 97 20.67 -4.58 -1.66
CA PHE A 97 22.00 -4.09 -1.28
C PHE A 97 22.70 -5.03 -0.30
N GLU A 98 21.99 -5.63 0.65
CA GLU A 98 22.56 -6.64 1.56
C GLU A 98 23.04 -7.88 0.78
N ARG A 99 22.26 -8.36 -0.21
CA ARG A 99 22.71 -9.43 -1.13
C ARG A 99 23.92 -9.02 -1.98
N ALA A 100 23.97 -7.77 -2.44
CA ALA A 100 25.13 -7.24 -3.16
C ALA A 100 26.38 -7.26 -2.24
N LEU A 101 26.25 -6.81 -0.99
CA LEU A 101 27.33 -6.80 -0.01
C LEU A 101 27.82 -8.21 0.32
N ASP A 102 26.94 -9.20 0.38
CA ASP A 102 27.33 -10.61 0.55
C ASP A 102 28.17 -11.13 -0.62
N ALA A 103 27.81 -10.75 -1.85
CA ALA A 103 28.56 -11.11 -3.06
C ALA A 103 29.90 -10.36 -3.17
N ARG A 104 30.00 -9.14 -2.63
CA ARG A 104 31.24 -8.35 -2.55
C ARG A 104 31.40 -7.69 -1.17
N PRO A 105 31.96 -8.42 -0.19
CA PRO A 105 32.14 -7.88 1.15
C PRO A 105 33.04 -6.65 1.16
N LYS A 106 32.67 -5.64 1.97
CA LYS A 106 33.39 -4.35 2.15
C LYS A 106 33.31 -3.38 0.96
N ASP A 107 32.35 -3.56 0.05
CA ASP A 107 32.04 -2.55 -0.95
C ASP A 107 31.52 -1.27 -0.26
N GLU A 108 32.33 -0.19 -0.29
CA GLU A 108 32.05 1.04 0.46
C GLU A 108 30.78 1.74 -0.03
N ASP A 109 30.54 1.72 -1.35
CA ASP A 109 29.34 2.30 -1.95
C ASP A 109 28.08 1.56 -1.48
N THR A 110 28.08 0.22 -1.55
CA THR A 110 26.96 -0.61 -1.05
C THR A 110 26.71 -0.37 0.44
N LEU A 111 27.75 -0.27 1.26
CA LEU A 111 27.61 0.02 2.69
C LEU A 111 26.95 1.40 2.94
N ALA A 112 27.32 2.41 2.17
CA ALA A 112 26.73 3.75 2.27
C ALA A 112 25.23 3.72 1.92
N PHE A 113 24.84 3.02 0.87
CA PHE A 113 23.43 2.85 0.50
C PHE A 113 22.64 2.08 1.56
N ILE A 114 23.20 1.03 2.15
CA ILE A 114 22.57 0.28 3.26
C ILE A 114 22.31 1.19 4.46
N GLU A 115 23.30 2.01 4.84
CA GLU A 115 23.16 2.93 5.96
C GLU A 115 22.06 3.97 5.70
N ASP A 116 22.02 4.53 4.48
CA ASP A 116 21.00 5.51 4.11
C ASP A 116 19.60 4.89 4.01
N CYS A 117 19.46 3.68 3.45
CA CYS A 117 18.21 2.93 3.45
C CYS A 117 17.67 2.76 4.87
N ARG A 118 18.53 2.38 5.83
CA ARG A 118 18.12 2.23 7.24
C ARG A 118 17.64 3.54 7.85
N LYS A 119 18.29 4.68 7.52
CA LYS A 119 17.85 6.01 7.97
C LYS A 119 16.50 6.40 7.37
N ARG A 120 16.29 6.17 6.07
CA ARG A 120 15.04 6.44 5.36
C ARG A 120 13.91 5.50 5.79
N LEU A 121 14.20 4.27 6.17
CA LEU A 121 13.20 3.39 6.77
C LEU A 121 12.79 3.86 8.18
N ALA A 122 13.73 4.40 8.98
CA ALA A 122 13.43 4.94 10.32
C ALA A 122 12.63 6.26 10.25
N LEU A 123 12.97 7.12 9.29
CA LEU A 123 12.27 8.36 9.00
C LEU A 123 11.99 8.45 7.49
N PRO A 124 10.84 7.92 7.03
CA PRO A 124 10.47 7.96 5.62
C PRO A 124 10.50 9.38 5.09
N ARG A 125 11.16 9.56 3.95
CA ARG A 125 11.26 10.83 3.22
C ARG A 125 11.07 10.52 1.75
N PHE A 126 9.99 11.04 1.20
CA PHE A 126 9.64 10.84 -0.19
C PHE A 126 9.96 12.11 -0.98
N GLU A 127 10.56 11.96 -2.15
CA GLU A 127 10.77 13.10 -3.07
C GLU A 127 9.42 13.73 -3.46
N ARG A 128 8.38 12.91 -3.57
CA ARG A 128 7.00 13.33 -3.78
C ARG A 128 6.07 12.59 -2.81
N PRO A 129 5.65 13.21 -1.70
CA PRO A 129 4.68 12.59 -0.80
C PRO A 129 3.33 12.37 -1.50
N PHE A 130 2.56 11.38 -1.04
CA PHE A 130 1.30 10.98 -1.67
C PHE A 130 0.33 12.13 -1.88
N LYS A 131 0.24 13.06 -0.91
CA LYS A 131 -0.56 14.29 -1.03
C LYS A 131 -0.22 15.09 -2.29
N GLN A 132 1.07 15.26 -2.59
CA GLN A 132 1.53 15.95 -3.79
C GLN A 132 1.18 15.13 -5.04
N ARG A 133 1.44 13.82 -5.03
CA ARG A 133 1.13 12.92 -6.14
C ARG A 133 -0.35 12.91 -6.51
N VAL A 134 -1.24 12.90 -5.51
CA VAL A 134 -2.70 12.99 -5.68
C VAL A 134 -3.09 14.30 -6.35
N GLN A 135 -2.51 15.42 -5.91
CA GLN A 135 -2.76 16.74 -6.50
C GLN A 135 -2.28 16.81 -7.96
N GLU A 136 -1.11 16.27 -8.26
CA GLU A 136 -0.56 16.15 -9.62
C GLU A 136 -1.45 15.28 -10.51
N CYS A 137 -1.87 14.12 -10.01
CA CYS A 137 -2.77 13.20 -10.70
C CYS A 137 -4.09 13.90 -11.09
N TRP A 138 -4.77 14.54 -10.13
CA TRP A 138 -6.02 15.24 -10.42
C TRP A 138 -5.83 16.40 -11.40
N ASN A 139 -4.74 17.17 -11.25
CA ASN A 139 -4.40 18.24 -12.19
C ASN A 139 -4.18 17.74 -13.62
N GLN A 140 -3.61 16.54 -13.79
CA GLN A 140 -3.46 15.90 -15.10
C GLN A 140 -4.80 15.36 -15.61
N PHE A 141 -5.55 14.67 -14.75
CA PHE A 141 -6.86 14.10 -15.09
C PHE A 141 -7.79 15.18 -15.62
N GLU A 142 -7.86 16.35 -15.00
CA GLU A 142 -8.72 17.45 -15.43
C GLU A 142 -8.39 18.03 -16.80
N LYS A 143 -7.12 17.91 -17.24
CA LYS A 143 -6.71 18.35 -18.58
C LYS A 143 -7.14 17.35 -19.65
N GLU A 144 -7.32 16.09 -19.29
CA GLU A 144 -7.52 14.98 -20.22
C GLU A 144 -8.91 14.35 -20.17
N GLU A 145 -9.68 14.63 -19.10
CA GLU A 145 -10.97 13.99 -18.81
C GLU A 145 -11.94 14.05 -19.99
N GLN A 146 -11.98 15.20 -20.68
CA GLN A 146 -12.93 15.40 -21.78
C GLN A 146 -12.62 14.45 -22.94
N VAL A 147 -11.35 14.25 -23.27
CA VAL A 147 -10.92 13.30 -24.31
C VAL A 147 -11.29 11.88 -23.88
N LEU A 148 -11.00 11.54 -22.62
CA LEU A 148 -11.30 10.23 -22.06
C LEU A 148 -12.82 9.92 -22.11
N ARG A 149 -13.67 10.85 -21.65
CA ARG A 149 -15.13 10.70 -21.71
C ARG A 149 -15.67 10.54 -23.13
N VAL A 150 -15.12 11.28 -24.09
CA VAL A 150 -15.54 11.16 -25.50
C VAL A 150 -15.16 9.79 -26.06
N ARG A 151 -13.96 9.28 -25.74
CA ARG A 151 -13.53 7.92 -26.14
C ARG A 151 -14.43 6.85 -25.53
N MET A 152 -14.66 6.91 -24.22
CA MET A 152 -15.52 5.97 -23.49
C MET A 152 -16.95 5.93 -24.04
N ARG A 153 -17.57 7.11 -24.25
CA ARG A 153 -18.95 7.20 -24.75
C ARG A 153 -19.12 6.59 -26.14
N ASN A 154 -18.12 6.73 -26.98
CA ASN A 154 -18.13 6.21 -28.35
C ASN A 154 -17.54 4.79 -28.45
N ARG A 155 -17.09 4.20 -27.32
CA ARG A 155 -16.42 2.88 -27.25
C ARG A 155 -15.25 2.77 -28.25
N LEU A 156 -14.46 3.83 -28.33
CA LEU A 156 -13.31 3.89 -29.23
C LEU A 156 -12.07 3.39 -28.49
N GLU A 157 -11.34 2.46 -29.11
CA GLU A 157 -9.96 2.09 -28.72
C GLU A 157 -9.84 1.73 -27.23
N SER A 158 -10.50 0.64 -26.79
CA SER A 158 -10.54 0.25 -25.37
C SER A 158 -9.17 0.17 -24.71
N GLU A 159 -8.16 -0.35 -25.40
CA GLU A 159 -6.77 -0.41 -24.89
C GLU A 159 -6.22 1.00 -24.64
N VAL A 160 -6.44 1.95 -25.56
CA VAL A 160 -5.99 3.34 -25.40
C VAL A 160 -6.69 4.03 -24.22
N ILE A 161 -7.95 3.71 -23.94
CA ILE A 161 -8.67 4.22 -22.76
C ILE A 161 -8.02 3.69 -21.47
N VAL A 162 -7.73 2.39 -21.42
CA VAL A 162 -7.08 1.74 -20.28
C VAL A 162 -5.68 2.29 -20.08
N ASP A 163 -4.85 2.35 -21.11
CA ASP A 163 -3.48 2.88 -21.02
C ASP A 163 -3.45 4.35 -20.59
N GLN A 164 -4.36 5.17 -21.12
CA GLN A 164 -4.47 6.57 -20.73
C GLN A 164 -4.87 6.71 -19.26
N THR A 165 -5.85 5.92 -18.80
CA THR A 165 -6.33 5.96 -17.42
C THR A 165 -5.28 5.43 -16.45
N HIS A 166 -4.64 4.32 -16.79
CA HIS A 166 -3.53 3.76 -16.04
C HIS A 166 -2.42 4.79 -15.87
N ARG A 167 -1.97 5.43 -16.96
CA ARG A 167 -0.93 6.47 -16.89
C ARG A 167 -1.32 7.65 -15.98
N LEU A 168 -2.58 8.09 -16.03
CA LEU A 168 -3.06 9.15 -15.16
C LEU A 168 -2.97 8.74 -13.69
N LEU A 169 -3.54 7.57 -13.35
CA LEU A 169 -3.54 7.04 -11.99
C LEU A 169 -2.14 6.69 -11.47
N HIS A 170 -1.22 6.27 -12.36
CA HIS A 170 0.16 5.96 -12.03
C HIS A 170 0.92 7.15 -11.43
N THR A 171 0.43 8.37 -11.67
CA THR A 171 0.95 9.57 -11.00
C THR A 171 0.75 9.48 -9.48
N ALA A 172 -0.40 8.97 -9.01
CA ALA A 172 -0.74 8.83 -7.60
C ALA A 172 -0.35 7.47 -7.01
N PHE A 173 -0.55 6.39 -7.77
CA PHE A 173 -0.40 5.01 -7.28
C PHE A 173 0.58 4.24 -8.14
N THR A 174 1.57 3.61 -7.54
CA THR A 174 2.52 2.75 -8.26
C THR A 174 1.82 1.48 -8.74
N ASN A 175 0.93 0.92 -7.91
CA ASN A 175 0.10 -0.22 -8.27
C ASN A 175 -1.37 0.08 -7.94
N ILE A 176 -2.25 0.04 -8.94
CA ILE A 176 -3.68 0.25 -8.74
C ILE A 176 -4.53 -0.60 -9.67
N ALA A 177 -5.47 -1.32 -9.08
CA ALA A 177 -6.54 -1.97 -9.80
C ALA A 177 -7.78 -1.04 -9.84
N TYR A 178 -8.42 -0.95 -11.00
CA TYR A 178 -9.56 -0.07 -11.19
C TYR A 178 -10.50 -0.60 -12.29
N GLU A 179 -11.74 -0.12 -12.25
CA GLU A 179 -12.77 -0.38 -13.25
C GLU A 179 -13.33 0.95 -13.77
N MET A 180 -13.76 0.94 -15.03
CA MET A 180 -14.34 2.11 -15.69
C MET A 180 -15.74 1.82 -16.20
N GLY A 181 -16.68 2.69 -15.85
CA GLY A 181 -18.07 2.61 -16.26
C GLY A 181 -18.48 3.80 -17.14
N CYS A 182 -19.40 3.57 -18.07
CA CYS A 182 -20.05 4.63 -18.83
C CYS A 182 -21.56 4.45 -18.72
N ALA A 183 -22.20 5.30 -17.91
CA ALA A 183 -23.65 5.42 -17.85
C ALA A 183 -24.14 6.45 -18.89
N GLN A 184 -25.47 6.69 -18.93
CA GLN A 184 -26.04 7.64 -19.89
C GLN A 184 -25.70 9.11 -19.55
N ASP A 185 -25.53 9.42 -18.28
CA ASP A 185 -25.39 10.78 -17.74
C ASP A 185 -24.08 11.02 -16.96
N HIS A 186 -23.34 9.96 -16.63
CA HIS A 186 -22.07 10.02 -15.89
C HIS A 186 -21.09 8.91 -16.30
N TYR A 187 -19.87 9.02 -15.78
CA TYR A 187 -18.76 8.09 -15.99
C TYR A 187 -18.24 7.65 -14.62
N ASP A 188 -18.05 6.35 -14.46
CA ASP A 188 -17.54 5.79 -13.22
C ASP A 188 -16.06 5.48 -13.35
N LEU A 189 -15.30 5.82 -12.31
CA LEU A 189 -13.96 5.29 -12.07
C LEU A 189 -13.96 4.68 -10.67
N ILE A 190 -13.87 3.36 -10.62
CA ILE A 190 -13.98 2.59 -9.40
C ILE A 190 -12.59 2.04 -9.07
N LEU A 191 -12.00 2.51 -7.97
CA LEU A 191 -10.71 2.05 -7.49
C LEU A 191 -10.93 0.89 -6.52
N THR A 192 -10.28 -0.26 -6.72
CA THR A 192 -10.49 -1.44 -5.86
C THR A 192 -9.36 -1.58 -4.83
N PRO A 193 -9.68 -1.66 -3.52
CA PRO A 193 -8.70 -2.02 -2.50
C PRO A 193 -8.26 -3.49 -2.56
N GLU A 194 -8.92 -4.34 -3.35
CA GLU A 194 -8.72 -5.79 -3.44
C GLU A 194 -8.79 -6.46 -2.07
N GLY A 195 -9.80 -6.06 -1.27
CA GLY A 195 -9.98 -6.52 0.10
C GLY A 195 -8.94 -5.99 1.11
N ASN A 196 -7.95 -5.21 0.67
CA ASN A 196 -6.91 -4.67 1.55
C ASN A 196 -7.39 -3.40 2.27
N ARG A 197 -7.57 -3.51 3.59
CA ARG A 197 -7.97 -2.36 4.42
C ARG A 197 -6.94 -1.23 4.44
N VAL A 198 -5.65 -1.55 4.35
CA VAL A 198 -4.57 -0.54 4.41
C VAL A 198 -4.62 0.34 3.16
N SER A 199 -4.75 -0.27 1.97
CA SER A 199 -4.86 0.48 0.70
C SER A 199 -6.13 1.32 0.63
N LEU A 200 -7.24 0.86 1.23
CA LEU A 200 -8.51 1.60 1.27
C LEU A 200 -8.36 3.01 1.86
N PHE A 201 -7.47 3.23 2.84
CA PHE A 201 -7.20 4.58 3.36
C PHE A 201 -6.67 5.52 2.26
N ALA A 202 -5.74 5.04 1.43
CA ALA A 202 -5.17 5.82 0.34
C ALA A 202 -6.20 6.08 -0.78
N LEU A 203 -7.03 5.08 -1.08
CA LEU A 203 -8.10 5.22 -2.08
C LEU A 203 -9.19 6.21 -1.65
N ASP A 204 -9.65 6.13 -0.39
CA ASP A 204 -10.62 7.08 0.16
C ASP A 204 -10.05 8.50 0.19
N TYR A 205 -8.79 8.66 0.62
CA TYR A 205 -8.10 9.95 0.55
C TYR A 205 -8.10 10.50 -0.88
N PHE A 206 -7.64 9.72 -1.86
CA PHE A 206 -7.60 10.12 -3.26
C PHE A 206 -8.97 10.55 -3.79
N CYS A 207 -10.03 9.78 -3.50
CA CYS A 207 -11.40 10.10 -3.90
C CYS A 207 -11.91 11.40 -3.29
N ARG A 208 -11.61 11.65 -2.00
CA ARG A 208 -12.00 12.89 -1.30
C ARG A 208 -11.32 14.13 -1.87
N GLN A 209 -10.12 13.97 -2.43
CA GLN A 209 -9.40 15.06 -3.11
C GLN A 209 -9.92 15.38 -4.51
N MET A 210 -10.93 14.66 -5.02
CA MET A 210 -11.46 14.91 -6.36
C MET A 210 -12.03 16.33 -6.49
N PRO A 211 -11.52 17.13 -7.46
CA PRO A 211 -12.01 18.49 -7.67
C PRO A 211 -13.51 18.55 -8.03
N ASP A 212 -14.20 19.55 -7.49
CA ASP A 212 -15.66 19.72 -7.66
C ASP A 212 -16.10 19.84 -9.12
N ARG A 213 -15.24 20.37 -10.00
CA ARG A 213 -15.55 20.50 -11.43
C ARG A 213 -15.69 19.15 -12.14
N LEU A 214 -15.00 18.11 -11.65
CA LEU A 214 -15.10 16.76 -12.20
C LEU A 214 -16.38 16.04 -11.76
N LYS A 215 -16.90 16.34 -10.56
CA LYS A 215 -18.13 15.75 -9.99
C LYS A 215 -19.36 15.91 -10.89
N LYS A 216 -19.32 16.86 -11.83
CA LYS A 216 -20.36 17.05 -12.85
C LYS A 216 -20.51 15.83 -13.78
N TRP A 217 -19.42 15.14 -14.08
CA TRP A 217 -19.40 14.07 -15.08
C TRP A 217 -18.89 12.75 -14.52
N TRP A 218 -18.01 12.81 -13.53
CA TRP A 218 -17.31 11.67 -12.98
C TRP A 218 -17.82 11.32 -11.59
N HIS A 219 -18.10 10.05 -11.38
CA HIS A 219 -18.27 9.44 -10.08
C HIS A 219 -17.03 8.59 -9.81
N VAL A 220 -16.20 9.05 -8.87
CA VAL A 220 -14.99 8.34 -8.47
C VAL A 220 -15.20 7.81 -7.07
N MET A 221 -14.95 6.52 -6.87
CA MET A 221 -15.24 5.83 -5.62
C MET A 221 -14.25 4.71 -5.35
N ALA A 222 -14.07 4.39 -4.07
CA ALA A 222 -13.34 3.22 -3.63
C ALA A 222 -14.30 2.04 -3.41
N GLY A 223 -13.95 0.88 -3.96
CA GLY A 223 -14.67 -0.37 -3.85
C GLY A 223 -15.64 -0.65 -5.00
N ARG A 224 -15.59 -1.88 -5.53
CA ARG A 224 -16.53 -2.38 -6.54
C ARG A 224 -17.99 -2.20 -6.10
N GLN A 225 -18.83 -1.90 -7.07
CA GLN A 225 -20.26 -1.74 -6.86
C GLN A 225 -21.02 -3.02 -7.24
N PRO A 226 -22.13 -3.35 -6.53
CA PRO A 226 -22.93 -4.51 -6.88
C PRO A 226 -23.43 -4.44 -8.32
N SER A 227 -23.20 -5.51 -9.09
CA SER A 227 -23.73 -5.65 -10.44
C SER A 227 -25.04 -6.43 -10.44
N ARG A 228 -26.02 -5.97 -11.24
CA ARG A 228 -27.25 -6.76 -11.54
C ARG A 228 -27.00 -7.89 -12.55
N GLN A 229 -25.90 -7.80 -13.29
CA GLN A 229 -25.42 -8.88 -14.17
C GLN A 229 -24.32 -9.61 -13.42
N THR A 230 -24.71 -10.70 -12.79
CA THR A 230 -23.88 -11.54 -11.92
C THR A 230 -23.03 -12.54 -12.70
N SER A 231 -22.60 -12.22 -13.93
CA SER A 231 -21.79 -13.11 -14.76
C SER A 231 -20.39 -12.54 -14.98
N LEU A 232 -19.37 -13.23 -14.47
CA LEU A 232 -17.96 -12.94 -14.72
C LEU A 232 -17.45 -13.75 -15.89
N ARG A 233 -16.81 -13.12 -16.88
CA ARG A 233 -16.09 -13.84 -17.94
C ARG A 233 -14.60 -13.81 -17.64
N ILE A 234 -14.04 -14.93 -17.20
CA ILE A 234 -12.63 -15.07 -16.85
C ILE A 234 -12.06 -16.29 -17.61
N ALA A 235 -10.90 -16.13 -18.24
CA ALA A 235 -10.22 -17.20 -18.98
C ALA A 235 -11.10 -17.95 -20.02
N GLY A 236 -12.09 -17.26 -20.60
CA GLY A 236 -13.04 -17.84 -21.56
C GLY A 236 -14.21 -18.62 -20.94
N GLN A 237 -14.27 -18.75 -19.62
CA GLN A 237 -15.42 -19.28 -18.88
C GLN A 237 -16.32 -18.14 -18.39
N GLU A 238 -17.63 -18.35 -18.45
CA GLU A 238 -18.63 -17.43 -17.92
C GLU A 238 -19.17 -18.05 -16.63
N LEU A 239 -19.03 -17.34 -15.52
CA LEU A 239 -19.41 -17.78 -14.18
C LEU A 239 -20.54 -16.90 -13.67
N SER A 240 -21.68 -17.50 -13.36
CA SER A 240 -22.81 -16.78 -12.76
C SER A 240 -22.84 -16.92 -11.23
N ALA A 241 -23.24 -15.87 -10.50
CA ALA A 241 -23.53 -15.98 -9.06
C ALA A 241 -24.67 -16.96 -8.74
N GLU A 242 -25.50 -17.32 -9.72
CA GLU A 242 -26.52 -18.37 -9.55
C GLU A 242 -25.92 -19.78 -9.51
N GLU A 243 -24.72 -19.97 -10.06
CA GLU A 243 -24.03 -21.27 -10.12
C GLU A 243 -23.17 -21.55 -8.89
N VAL A 244 -22.88 -20.51 -8.10
CA VAL A 244 -22.08 -20.62 -6.87
C VAL A 244 -22.99 -20.91 -5.70
N GLN A 245 -22.74 -22.02 -5.01
CA GLN A 245 -23.41 -22.37 -3.76
C GLN A 245 -22.66 -21.80 -2.57
N VAL A 246 -23.40 -21.23 -1.63
CA VAL A 246 -22.90 -20.58 -0.42
C VAL A 246 -23.58 -21.18 0.82
N TRP A 247 -22.80 -21.40 1.87
CA TRP A 247 -23.28 -21.75 3.20
C TRP A 247 -22.75 -20.73 4.21
N ILE A 248 -23.61 -20.23 5.08
CA ILE A 248 -23.22 -19.40 6.21
C ILE A 248 -22.86 -20.34 7.37
N GLU A 249 -21.59 -20.38 7.74
CA GLU A 249 -21.08 -21.35 8.73
C GLU A 249 -21.17 -20.82 10.16
N GLU A 250 -20.76 -19.56 10.33
CA GLU A 250 -20.73 -18.88 11.63
C GLU A 250 -21.24 -17.46 11.44
N GLN A 251 -22.07 -17.00 12.38
CA GLN A 251 -22.54 -15.62 12.44
C GLN A 251 -21.94 -14.96 13.69
N GLY A 252 -21.09 -13.96 13.47
CA GLY A 252 -20.65 -13.01 14.47
C GLY A 252 -21.65 -11.86 14.66
N GLU A 253 -21.29 -10.87 15.48
CA GLU A 253 -22.17 -9.72 15.73
C GLU A 253 -22.40 -8.86 14.48
N LYS A 254 -21.37 -8.71 13.63
CA LYS A 254 -21.37 -7.83 12.45
C LYS A 254 -20.87 -8.49 11.17
N SER A 255 -20.53 -9.78 11.23
CA SER A 255 -19.92 -10.50 10.12
C SER A 255 -20.33 -11.97 10.12
N VAL A 256 -20.06 -12.64 9.00
CA VAL A 256 -20.27 -14.07 8.81
C VAL A 256 -19.03 -14.73 8.21
N LYS A 257 -18.87 -16.03 8.46
CA LYS A 257 -17.97 -16.90 7.71
C LYS A 257 -18.76 -17.68 6.67
N LEU A 258 -18.21 -17.75 5.47
CA LEU A 258 -18.83 -18.43 4.34
C LEU A 258 -18.04 -19.68 3.98
N ALA A 259 -18.76 -20.72 3.57
CA ALA A 259 -18.21 -21.77 2.74
C ALA A 259 -18.82 -21.66 1.34
N VAL A 260 -18.00 -21.82 0.30
CA VAL A 260 -18.41 -21.66 -1.10
C VAL A 260 -18.01 -22.86 -1.95
N HIS A 261 -18.86 -23.23 -2.90
CA HIS A 261 -18.61 -24.28 -3.87
C HIS A 261 -19.13 -23.86 -5.24
N CYS A 262 -18.39 -24.19 -6.30
CA CYS A 262 -18.82 -23.96 -7.68
C CYS A 262 -18.44 -25.15 -8.56
N ALA A 263 -19.44 -25.91 -8.98
CA ALA A 263 -19.25 -27.14 -9.76
C ALA A 263 -18.48 -26.91 -11.08
N SER A 264 -18.61 -25.71 -11.68
CA SER A 264 -17.89 -25.33 -12.90
C SER A 264 -16.35 -25.32 -12.73
N PHE A 265 -15.86 -25.26 -11.48
CA PHE A 265 -14.43 -25.25 -11.17
C PHE A 265 -13.88 -26.57 -10.64
N ASP A 266 -14.70 -27.61 -10.46
CA ASP A 266 -14.26 -28.91 -9.91
C ASP A 266 -13.04 -29.50 -10.64
N ALA A 267 -12.98 -29.31 -11.97
CA ALA A 267 -11.86 -29.77 -12.79
C ALA A 267 -10.60 -28.89 -12.68
N LEU A 268 -10.75 -27.61 -12.34
CA LEU A 268 -9.66 -26.62 -12.21
C LEU A 268 -9.07 -26.61 -10.79
N MET A 269 -9.86 -26.97 -9.78
CA MET A 269 -9.51 -26.94 -8.36
C MET A 269 -8.17 -27.61 -7.99
N PRO A 270 -7.85 -28.84 -8.48
CA PRO A 270 -6.63 -29.54 -8.04
C PRO A 270 -5.31 -28.86 -8.46
N GLU A 271 -5.33 -28.10 -9.55
CA GLU A 271 -4.12 -27.49 -10.14
C GLU A 271 -4.10 -25.96 -9.99
N ASN A 272 -5.25 -25.31 -9.78
CA ASN A 272 -5.39 -23.85 -9.82
C ASN A 272 -6.25 -23.28 -8.68
N GLU A 273 -6.12 -23.81 -7.46
CA GLU A 273 -6.92 -23.39 -6.29
C GLU A 273 -6.87 -21.87 -6.05
N ASN A 274 -5.70 -21.25 -6.09
CA ASN A 274 -5.55 -19.80 -5.91
C ASN A 274 -6.30 -18.99 -6.97
N GLN A 275 -6.31 -19.46 -8.22
CA GLN A 275 -7.04 -18.80 -9.29
C GLN A 275 -8.55 -18.91 -9.06
N VAL A 276 -9.04 -20.09 -8.66
CA VAL A 276 -10.46 -20.30 -8.35
C VAL A 276 -10.90 -19.44 -7.18
N TRP A 277 -10.09 -19.39 -6.11
CA TRP A 277 -10.34 -18.52 -4.96
C TRP A 277 -10.43 -17.06 -5.38
N TRP A 278 -9.48 -16.56 -6.17
CA TRP A 278 -9.50 -15.19 -6.67
C TRP A 278 -10.75 -14.87 -7.51
N MET A 279 -11.14 -15.77 -8.43
CA MET A 279 -12.36 -15.58 -9.24
C MET A 279 -13.63 -15.50 -8.39
N LEU A 280 -13.74 -16.36 -7.36
CA LEU A 280 -14.88 -16.37 -6.45
C LEU A 280 -14.90 -15.15 -5.55
N SER A 281 -13.75 -14.69 -5.05
CA SER A 281 -13.63 -13.45 -4.27
C SER A 281 -14.13 -12.24 -5.07
N ILE A 282 -13.72 -12.11 -6.35
CA ILE A 282 -14.24 -11.04 -7.23
C ILE A 282 -15.76 -11.17 -7.41
N LEU A 283 -16.30 -12.38 -7.58
CA LEU A 283 -17.74 -12.55 -7.75
C LEU A 283 -18.52 -12.19 -6.48
N ILE A 284 -17.99 -12.52 -5.30
CA ILE A 284 -18.55 -12.11 -4.00
C ILE A 284 -18.58 -10.58 -3.92
N ASP A 285 -17.46 -9.93 -4.24
CA ASP A 285 -17.36 -8.46 -4.27
C ASP A 285 -18.32 -7.82 -5.27
N GLN A 286 -18.49 -8.41 -6.45
CA GLN A 286 -19.45 -7.93 -7.46
C GLN A 286 -20.91 -8.19 -7.05
N THR A 287 -21.15 -9.14 -6.15
CA THR A 287 -22.50 -9.46 -5.66
C THR A 287 -22.90 -8.56 -4.49
N LEU A 288 -21.99 -8.36 -3.53
CA LEU A 288 -22.24 -7.58 -2.32
C LEU A 288 -21.85 -6.10 -2.46
N GLY A 289 -20.91 -5.79 -3.35
CA GLY A 289 -20.09 -4.59 -3.30
C GLY A 289 -18.88 -4.81 -2.38
N GLU A 290 -17.70 -4.40 -2.82
CA GLU A 290 -16.43 -4.73 -2.15
C GLU A 290 -16.35 -4.16 -0.73
N ILE A 291 -16.79 -2.92 -0.51
CA ILE A 291 -16.81 -2.32 0.84
C ILE A 291 -17.78 -3.07 1.77
N ALA A 292 -18.93 -3.50 1.25
CA ALA A 292 -19.88 -4.28 2.04
C ALA A 292 -19.30 -5.66 2.36
N ALA A 293 -18.70 -6.34 1.36
CA ALA A 293 -18.04 -7.63 1.53
C ALA A 293 -16.93 -7.57 2.59
N MET A 294 -16.01 -6.60 2.49
CA MET A 294 -14.95 -6.36 3.47
C MET A 294 -15.47 -6.09 4.89
N ALA A 295 -16.70 -5.57 5.04
CA ALA A 295 -17.28 -5.24 6.33
C ALA A 295 -18.03 -6.43 6.97
N VAL A 296 -18.63 -7.32 6.17
CA VAL A 296 -19.54 -8.36 6.67
C VAL A 296 -19.04 -9.79 6.44
N ILE A 297 -18.02 -9.99 5.62
CA ILE A 297 -17.42 -11.31 5.39
C ILE A 297 -16.10 -11.38 6.16
N ASP A 298 -16.03 -12.29 7.13
CA ASP A 298 -14.85 -12.51 7.97
C ASP A 298 -13.86 -13.49 7.33
N ASP A 299 -14.40 -14.56 6.73
CA ASP A 299 -13.62 -15.60 6.07
C ASP A 299 -14.43 -16.32 4.98
N VAL A 300 -13.74 -16.87 3.99
CA VAL A 300 -14.32 -17.64 2.89
C VAL A 300 -13.56 -18.94 2.69
N THR A 301 -14.19 -20.05 3.05
CA THR A 301 -13.66 -21.41 2.85
C THR A 301 -14.12 -21.96 1.50
N LEU A 302 -13.17 -22.38 0.66
CA LEU A 302 -13.46 -23.02 -0.61
C LEU A 302 -13.66 -24.54 -0.44
N LEU A 303 -14.80 -25.05 -0.89
CA LEU A 303 -15.15 -26.47 -0.77
C LEU A 303 -14.94 -27.23 -2.09
N ALA A 304 -14.18 -28.33 -2.01
CA ALA A 304 -13.97 -29.24 -3.14
C ALA A 304 -15.22 -30.02 -3.56
N GLN A 305 -16.19 -30.20 -2.66
CA GLN A 305 -17.48 -30.82 -2.93
C GLN A 305 -18.59 -30.05 -2.22
N PRO A 306 -19.81 -30.02 -2.78
CA PRO A 306 -20.93 -29.37 -2.12
C PRO A 306 -21.34 -30.13 -0.86
N ARG A 307 -21.96 -29.43 0.08
CA ARG A 307 -22.55 -30.09 1.27
C ARG A 307 -23.80 -30.87 0.90
N GLN A 308 -24.12 -31.88 1.72
CA GLN A 308 -25.35 -32.66 1.56
C GLN A 308 -26.61 -31.81 1.77
N GLU A 309 -26.55 -30.90 2.74
CA GLU A 309 -27.54 -29.84 2.90
C GLU A 309 -27.28 -28.80 1.81
N GLY A 310 -28.25 -28.56 0.92
CA GLY A 310 -28.09 -27.60 -0.17
C GLY A 310 -27.79 -26.19 0.33
N GLY A 311 -26.89 -25.49 -0.36
CA GLY A 311 -26.55 -24.09 -0.08
C GLY A 311 -27.51 -23.11 -0.77
N LEU A 312 -27.48 -21.85 -0.35
CA LEU A 312 -28.12 -20.75 -1.10
C LEU A 312 -27.27 -20.41 -2.34
N SER A 313 -27.86 -19.83 -3.38
CA SER A 313 -27.03 -19.27 -4.46
C SER A 313 -26.35 -17.99 -4.00
N LEU A 314 -25.16 -17.68 -4.52
CA LEU A 314 -24.46 -16.44 -4.18
C LEU A 314 -25.32 -15.21 -4.49
N ALA A 315 -26.14 -15.26 -5.55
CA ALA A 315 -27.11 -14.21 -5.88
C ALA A 315 -28.14 -13.93 -4.76
N GLN A 316 -28.46 -14.93 -3.91
CA GLN A 316 -29.38 -14.80 -2.78
C GLN A 316 -28.69 -14.31 -1.50
N LEU A 317 -27.36 -14.29 -1.47
CA LEU A 317 -26.59 -13.92 -0.28
C LEU A 317 -26.90 -12.50 0.23
N PRO A 318 -27.01 -11.45 -0.60
CA PRO A 318 -27.28 -10.10 -0.10
C PRO A 318 -28.55 -10.02 0.76
N ASP A 319 -29.66 -10.57 0.26
CA ASP A 319 -30.94 -10.58 0.98
C ASP A 319 -30.84 -11.40 2.28
N GLN A 320 -30.16 -12.55 2.21
CA GLN A 320 -29.95 -13.39 3.39
C GLN A 320 -29.11 -12.70 4.48
N LEU A 321 -28.10 -11.91 4.11
CA LEU A 321 -27.29 -11.14 5.07
C LEU A 321 -28.11 -10.00 5.70
N VAL A 322 -28.96 -9.33 4.93
CA VAL A 322 -29.88 -8.30 5.44
C VAL A 322 -30.90 -8.91 6.42
N ASP A 323 -31.44 -10.09 6.10
CA ASP A 323 -32.37 -10.82 6.99
C ASP A 323 -31.71 -11.24 8.32
N LEU A 324 -30.38 -11.46 8.31
CA LEU A 324 -29.58 -11.69 9.52
C LEU A 324 -29.24 -10.42 10.29
N GLY A 325 -29.67 -9.24 9.80
CA GLY A 325 -29.45 -7.94 10.42
C GLY A 325 -28.11 -7.28 10.09
N LEU A 326 -27.41 -7.75 9.05
CA LEU A 326 -26.14 -7.18 8.63
C LEU A 326 -26.36 -5.96 7.73
N ASP A 327 -25.50 -4.96 7.89
CA ASP A 327 -25.55 -3.72 7.13
C ASP A 327 -24.58 -3.80 5.93
N LEU A 328 -25.16 -3.79 4.73
CA LEU A 328 -24.46 -3.82 3.43
C LEU A 328 -24.20 -2.40 2.86
N ASN A 329 -24.15 -1.37 3.70
CA ASN A 329 -23.70 -0.04 3.27
C ASN A 329 -22.27 -0.10 2.69
N ARG A 330 -22.06 0.65 1.61
CA ARG A 330 -20.85 0.66 0.79
C ARG A 330 -19.97 1.89 1.02
N ASP A 331 -20.30 2.71 2.03
CA ASP A 331 -19.49 3.85 2.42
C ASP A 331 -18.17 3.37 3.05
N PRO A 332 -17.00 3.72 2.48
CA PRO A 332 -15.69 3.38 3.06
C PRO A 332 -15.54 3.77 4.53
N ALA A 333 -16.22 4.83 4.98
CA ALA A 333 -16.20 5.27 6.38
C ALA A 333 -16.61 4.15 7.35
N ARG A 334 -17.47 3.21 6.93
CA ARG A 334 -17.86 2.04 7.74
C ARG A 334 -16.66 1.19 8.16
N ILE A 335 -15.66 1.07 7.30
CA ILE A 335 -14.43 0.31 7.57
C ILE A 335 -13.38 1.23 8.22
N LEU A 336 -13.19 2.43 7.65
CA LEU A 336 -12.12 3.34 8.03
C LEU A 336 -12.33 4.01 9.40
N GLU A 337 -13.59 4.12 9.85
CA GLU A 337 -13.97 4.65 11.16
C GLU A 337 -14.42 3.54 12.13
N GLY A 338 -14.29 2.28 11.71
CA GLY A 338 -14.62 1.09 12.49
C GLY A 338 -13.53 0.73 13.51
N TYR A 339 -13.46 1.47 14.62
CA TYR A 339 -12.47 1.23 15.67
C TYR A 339 -12.73 -0.07 16.46
N THR A 340 -11.69 -0.90 16.57
CA THR A 340 -11.66 -2.12 17.36
C THR A 340 -10.70 -1.95 18.53
N ALA A 341 -11.16 -2.29 19.74
CA ALA A 341 -10.33 -2.35 20.93
C ALA A 341 -9.51 -3.65 20.95
N TYR A 342 -8.27 -3.56 21.42
CA TYR A 342 -7.40 -4.71 21.62
C TYR A 342 -6.69 -4.61 22.98
N ARG A 343 -6.32 -5.77 23.52
CA ARG A 343 -5.62 -5.92 24.79
C ARG A 343 -4.39 -6.79 24.58
N MET A 344 -3.31 -6.43 25.26
CA MET A 344 -2.06 -7.16 25.26
C MET A 344 -1.60 -7.37 26.70
N GLU A 345 -0.83 -8.42 26.93
CA GLU A 345 -0.19 -8.71 28.22
C GLU A 345 1.32 -8.57 28.03
N PRO A 346 1.93 -7.46 28.48
CA PRO A 346 3.38 -7.26 28.39
C PRO A 346 4.14 -8.38 29.10
N THR A 347 5.11 -8.94 28.38
CA THR A 347 6.10 -9.92 28.85
C THR A 347 7.50 -9.29 28.88
N GLU A 348 8.45 -9.91 29.56
CA GLU A 348 9.85 -9.45 29.55
C GLU A 348 10.40 -9.30 28.13
N ALA A 349 10.13 -10.27 27.24
CA ALA A 349 10.57 -10.23 25.85
C ALA A 349 9.90 -9.10 25.05
N SER A 350 8.60 -8.83 25.25
CA SER A 350 7.96 -7.72 24.55
C SER A 350 8.49 -6.37 25.00
N LEU A 351 8.88 -6.20 26.28
CA LEU A 351 9.40 -4.92 26.79
C LEU A 351 10.73 -4.49 26.14
N GLU A 352 11.41 -5.38 25.41
CA GLU A 352 12.56 -5.03 24.57
C GLU A 352 12.18 -4.24 23.31
N GLN A 353 10.90 -4.27 22.92
CA GLN A 353 10.36 -3.53 21.78
C GLN A 353 9.71 -2.23 22.24
N VAL A 354 9.87 -1.15 21.46
CA VAL A 354 9.36 0.20 21.78
C VAL A 354 7.87 0.21 22.14
N ARG A 355 7.04 -0.58 21.44
CA ARG A 355 5.58 -0.69 21.66
C ARG A 355 5.17 -1.92 22.50
N GLY A 356 6.12 -2.69 23.02
CA GLY A 356 5.79 -3.95 23.69
C GLY A 356 5.30 -3.80 25.13
N ASP A 357 5.23 -2.58 25.65
CA ASP A 357 4.59 -2.28 26.95
C ASP A 357 3.07 -2.05 26.84
N VAL A 358 2.49 -2.09 25.63
CA VAL A 358 1.06 -1.84 25.39
C VAL A 358 0.21 -2.80 26.18
N THR A 359 -0.80 -2.27 26.87
CA THR A 359 -1.79 -3.06 27.62
C THR A 359 -3.17 -3.00 26.99
N VAL A 360 -3.56 -1.82 26.50
CA VAL A 360 -4.83 -1.58 25.84
C VAL A 360 -4.65 -0.60 24.70
N GLY A 361 -5.34 -0.82 23.59
CA GLY A 361 -5.36 0.11 22.49
C GLY A 361 -6.65 0.02 21.70
N VAL A 362 -6.79 0.96 20.77
CA VAL A 362 -7.91 1.03 19.84
C VAL A 362 -7.36 1.39 18.47
N THR A 363 -7.86 0.72 17.42
CA THR A 363 -7.44 1.00 16.05
C THR A 363 -8.55 0.73 15.05
N CYS A 364 -8.64 1.53 14.00
CA CYS A 364 -9.47 1.22 12.82
C CYS A 364 -8.68 0.46 11.73
N CYS A 365 -7.37 0.28 11.91
CA CYS A 365 -6.50 -0.47 11.00
C CYS A 365 -5.77 -1.64 11.71
N PRO A 366 -6.49 -2.71 12.13
CA PRO A 366 -5.88 -3.85 12.81
C PRO A 366 -4.76 -4.54 12.01
N ALA A 367 -4.88 -4.56 10.68
CA ALA A 367 -3.90 -5.19 9.79
C ALA A 367 -2.49 -4.63 9.99
N LEU A 368 -2.35 -3.31 10.14
CA LEU A 368 -1.06 -2.66 10.31
C LEU A 368 -0.43 -2.99 11.67
N ILE A 369 -1.23 -3.00 12.74
CA ILE A 369 -0.79 -3.40 14.08
C ILE A 369 -0.35 -4.87 14.09
N GLN A 370 -1.13 -5.76 13.48
CA GLN A 370 -0.81 -7.19 13.41
C GLN A 370 0.48 -7.46 12.65
N GLN A 371 0.69 -6.79 11.51
CA GLN A 371 1.92 -6.93 10.74
C GLN A 371 3.13 -6.43 11.54
N TYR A 372 3.02 -5.25 12.17
CA TYR A 372 4.08 -4.72 13.04
C TYR A 372 4.46 -5.69 14.15
N LEU A 373 3.48 -6.23 14.89
CA LEU A 373 3.72 -7.18 15.99
C LEU A 373 4.33 -8.51 15.52
N ARG A 374 4.13 -8.88 14.25
CA ARG A 374 4.74 -10.07 13.63
C ARG A 374 6.08 -9.77 12.94
N GLY A 375 6.54 -8.52 12.95
CA GLY A 375 7.74 -8.09 12.22
C GLY A 375 7.58 -8.14 10.69
N MET A 376 6.34 -8.17 10.20
CA MET A 376 6.02 -8.13 8.77
C MET A 376 6.02 -6.69 8.27
N THR A 377 6.57 -6.44 7.09
CA THR A 377 6.75 -5.09 6.53
C THR A 377 5.93 -4.82 5.27
N GLN A 378 5.24 -5.84 4.73
CA GLN A 378 4.54 -5.74 3.44
C GLN A 378 3.62 -4.51 3.36
N ALA A 379 2.76 -4.29 4.36
CA ALA A 379 1.83 -3.15 4.34
C ALA A 379 2.53 -1.79 4.36
N VAL A 380 3.65 -1.66 5.10
CA VAL A 380 4.40 -0.39 5.12
C VAL A 380 5.24 -0.20 3.85
N ASP A 381 5.77 -1.28 3.28
CA ASP A 381 6.47 -1.25 2.00
C ASP A 381 5.50 -0.84 0.87
N ASP A 382 4.27 -1.39 0.84
CA ASP A 382 3.24 -1.02 -0.13
C ASP A 382 2.85 0.47 -0.01
N LEU A 383 2.71 0.99 1.21
CA LEU A 383 2.45 2.41 1.43
C LEU A 383 3.61 3.30 0.97
N HIS A 384 4.86 2.89 1.23
CA HIS A 384 6.04 3.67 0.83
C HIS A 384 6.16 3.80 -0.69
N GLN A 385 5.78 2.76 -1.45
CA GLN A 385 5.73 2.82 -2.93
C GLN A 385 4.86 3.98 -3.43
N ASP A 386 3.84 4.35 -2.66
CA ASP A 386 2.91 5.44 -2.99
C ASP A 386 3.32 6.79 -2.36
N GLY A 387 4.44 6.85 -1.66
CA GLY A 387 4.88 8.06 -0.93
C GLY A 387 4.05 8.30 0.34
N ILE A 388 3.53 7.23 0.94
CA ILE A 388 2.72 7.25 2.16
C ILE A 388 3.56 6.68 3.32
N ALA A 389 3.62 7.39 4.44
CA ALA A 389 4.26 6.86 5.66
C ALA A 389 3.20 6.43 6.66
N ALA A 390 3.44 5.34 7.38
CA ALA A 390 2.64 4.96 8.53
C ALA A 390 3.51 4.71 9.76
N GLY A 391 3.07 5.21 10.89
CA GLY A 391 3.81 5.08 12.14
C GLY A 391 3.03 5.58 13.33
N TYR A 392 3.73 5.80 14.42
CA TYR A 392 3.14 6.27 15.66
C TYR A 392 4.09 7.17 16.43
N PHE A 393 3.49 8.11 17.16
CA PHE A 393 4.19 8.83 18.22
C PHE A 393 4.10 8.06 19.52
N TYR A 394 5.14 8.13 20.33
CA TYR A 394 5.14 7.60 21.69
C TYR A 394 5.84 8.55 22.67
N TYR A 395 5.33 8.57 23.90
CA TYR A 395 5.71 9.52 24.94
C TYR A 395 5.44 8.94 26.33
N PRO A 396 6.17 9.38 27.37
CA PRO A 396 6.02 8.85 28.72
C PRO A 396 4.69 9.28 29.35
N LEU A 397 4.17 8.40 30.22
CA LEU A 397 2.90 8.57 30.92
C LEU A 397 3.06 8.98 32.40
N ASP A 398 4.27 9.32 32.81
CA ASP A 398 4.67 9.66 34.17
C ASP A 398 4.08 11.00 34.64
N CYS A 399 3.91 11.96 33.74
CA CYS A 399 3.30 13.26 34.04
C CYS A 399 1.79 13.18 34.36
N PHE A 400 1.11 12.08 34.01
CA PHE A 400 -0.31 11.88 34.29
C PHE A 400 -0.51 11.15 35.63
N THR A 401 -1.08 11.86 36.61
CA THR A 401 -1.32 11.36 37.98
C THR A 401 -2.75 11.64 38.44
N GLY A 402 -3.16 11.04 39.57
CA GLY A 402 -4.47 11.26 40.18
C GLY A 402 -5.57 10.29 39.71
N GLU A 403 -6.79 10.48 40.25
CA GLU A 403 -7.94 9.59 40.00
C GLU A 403 -8.44 9.67 38.54
N ASP A 404 -8.30 10.83 37.89
CA ASP A 404 -8.70 11.07 36.50
C ASP A 404 -7.59 10.74 35.47
N ARG A 405 -6.54 10.01 35.89
CA ARG A 405 -5.35 9.71 35.06
C ARG A 405 -5.70 9.17 33.68
N ALA A 406 -6.61 8.19 33.61
CA ALA A 406 -6.99 7.57 32.33
C ALA A 406 -7.68 8.56 31.39
N LYS A 407 -8.55 9.43 31.93
CA LYS A 407 -9.22 10.46 31.14
C LYS A 407 -8.21 11.51 30.65
N ALA A 408 -7.31 11.97 31.53
CA ALA A 408 -6.28 12.94 31.18
C ALA A 408 -5.35 12.44 30.04
N MET A 409 -5.04 11.14 30.01
CA MET A 409 -4.26 10.54 28.91
C MET A 409 -5.02 10.57 27.58
N LEU A 410 -6.32 10.26 27.60
CA LEU A 410 -7.16 10.29 26.40
C LEU A 410 -7.32 11.72 25.88
N ASP A 411 -7.70 12.65 26.77
CA ASP A 411 -7.85 14.08 26.45
C ASP A 411 -6.53 14.66 25.89
N PHE A 412 -5.39 14.26 26.46
CA PHE A 412 -4.08 14.66 25.95
C PHE A 412 -3.80 14.13 24.54
N ARG A 413 -4.09 12.85 24.28
CA ARG A 413 -3.88 12.24 22.96
C ARG A 413 -4.76 12.88 21.90
N ASP A 414 -6.02 13.14 22.22
CA ASP A 414 -6.97 13.78 21.30
C ASP A 414 -6.54 15.22 20.99
N ALA A 415 -6.13 15.98 22.01
CA ALA A 415 -5.60 17.33 21.83
C ALA A 415 -4.27 17.37 21.05
N LEU A 416 -3.44 16.33 21.18
CA LEU A 416 -2.21 16.20 20.41
C LEU A 416 -2.53 15.97 18.92
N ALA A 417 -3.45 15.06 18.63
CA ALA A 417 -3.90 14.77 17.26
C ALA A 417 -4.48 16.03 16.59
N GLU A 418 -5.37 16.75 17.29
CA GLU A 418 -5.98 17.99 16.80
C GLU A 418 -4.93 19.06 16.48
N LYS A 419 -4.03 19.36 17.43
CA LYS A 419 -2.98 20.39 17.24
C LYS A 419 -2.03 20.06 16.10
N ILE A 420 -1.63 18.79 15.97
CA ILE A 420 -0.75 18.37 14.86
C ILE A 420 -1.48 18.53 13.53
N SER A 421 -2.75 18.11 13.44
CA SER A 421 -3.56 18.27 12.22
C SER A 421 -3.78 19.74 11.86
N GLU A 422 -4.12 20.61 12.81
CA GLU A 422 -4.28 22.05 12.56
C GLU A 422 -3.00 22.70 12.04
N GLN A 423 -1.85 22.27 12.57
CA GLN A 423 -0.56 22.83 12.21
C GLN A 423 0.02 22.27 10.91
N ALA A 424 -0.18 20.98 10.63
CA ALA A 424 0.31 20.28 9.42
C ALA A 424 -0.62 20.46 8.21
N GLY A 425 -1.87 20.87 8.43
CA GLY A 425 -2.96 20.80 7.47
C GLY A 425 -3.86 19.60 7.77
N THR A 426 -5.17 19.83 7.83
CA THR A 426 -6.15 18.83 8.26
C THR A 426 -6.28 17.64 7.30
N ASP A 427 -5.75 17.76 6.09
CA ASP A 427 -5.72 16.77 5.01
C ASP A 427 -4.32 16.13 4.84
N THR A 428 -3.43 16.28 5.82
CA THR A 428 -2.04 15.79 5.76
C THR A 428 -1.86 14.45 6.48
N VAL A 429 -2.75 14.11 7.41
CA VAL A 429 -2.64 12.91 8.26
C VAL A 429 -4.00 12.32 8.57
N THR A 430 -4.07 10.99 8.61
CA THR A 430 -5.22 10.24 9.12
C THR A 430 -4.82 9.50 10.40
N TRP A 431 -5.51 9.80 11.49
CA TRP A 431 -5.30 9.14 12.79
C TRP A 431 -6.03 7.80 12.82
N ILE A 432 -5.28 6.71 12.98
CA ILE A 432 -5.81 5.34 12.87
C ILE A 432 -5.98 4.64 14.21
N GLY A 433 -5.63 5.30 15.31
CA GLY A 433 -5.74 4.72 16.64
C GLY A 433 -4.75 5.28 17.65
N GLY A 434 -4.64 4.55 18.75
CA GLY A 434 -3.69 4.81 19.80
C GLY A 434 -3.76 3.76 20.89
N ALA A 435 -2.74 3.75 21.73
CA ALA A 435 -2.61 2.77 22.81
C ALA A 435 -2.09 3.39 24.09
N SER A 436 -2.27 2.66 25.19
CA SER A 436 -1.69 2.96 26.49
C SER A 436 -0.94 1.73 26.98
N GLY A 437 0.33 1.92 27.28
CA GLY A 437 1.20 0.92 27.86
C GLY A 437 1.42 1.13 29.34
N LEU A 438 2.36 0.35 29.89
CA LEU A 438 2.81 0.48 31.27
C LEU A 438 3.50 1.83 31.51
N ASN A 439 4.31 2.27 30.54
CA ASN A 439 5.16 3.45 30.63
C ASN A 439 4.82 4.50 29.58
N CYS A 440 4.36 4.08 28.40
CA CYS A 440 4.21 4.97 27.24
C CYS A 440 2.77 5.07 26.74
N GLY A 441 2.40 6.25 26.22
CA GLY A 441 1.21 6.49 25.43
C GLY A 441 1.57 6.49 23.95
N TYR A 442 0.62 6.06 23.10
CA TYR A 442 0.83 5.90 21.67
C TYR A 442 -0.28 6.58 20.88
N LEU A 443 0.10 7.23 19.76
CA LEU A 443 -0.82 7.84 18.81
C LEU A 443 -0.43 7.41 17.39
N ASP A 444 -1.33 6.67 16.74
CA ASP A 444 -1.07 5.94 15.50
C ASP A 444 -1.63 6.70 14.30
N PHE A 445 -0.88 6.74 13.19
CA PHE A 445 -1.30 7.50 12.01
C PHE A 445 -0.79 6.94 10.68
N ILE A 446 -1.47 7.37 9.61
CA ILE A 446 -1.02 7.32 8.22
C ILE A 446 -0.84 8.77 7.76
N ALA A 447 0.35 9.12 7.27
CA ALA A 447 0.69 10.45 6.80
C ALA A 447 0.75 10.49 5.26
N TRP A 448 -0.01 11.42 4.70
CA TRP A 448 -0.03 11.72 3.26
C TRP A 448 1.11 12.65 2.85
N ASP A 449 1.66 13.38 3.83
CA ASP A 449 2.93 14.11 3.75
C ASP A 449 3.60 14.05 5.13
N ILE A 450 4.53 13.09 5.26
CA ILE A 450 5.24 12.82 6.51
C ILE A 450 6.09 14.00 6.96
N GLN A 451 6.69 14.76 6.04
CA GLN A 451 7.54 15.89 6.41
C GLN A 451 6.71 16.96 7.13
N ALA A 452 5.54 17.31 6.61
CA ALA A 452 4.64 18.26 7.26
C ALA A 452 4.13 17.77 8.63
N VAL A 453 3.87 16.46 8.78
CA VAL A 453 3.50 15.86 10.07
C VAL A 453 4.64 15.97 11.08
N MET A 454 5.86 15.62 10.68
CA MET A 454 7.02 15.62 11.58
C MET A 454 7.42 17.03 12.00
N ASP A 455 7.44 17.99 11.07
CA ASP A 455 7.73 19.40 11.36
C ASP A 455 6.71 20.02 12.33
N SER A 456 5.45 19.58 12.24
CA SER A 456 4.38 19.99 13.15
C SER A 456 4.51 19.31 14.50
N ALA A 457 4.74 18.00 14.52
CA ALA A 457 4.91 17.21 15.74
C ALA A 457 6.03 17.76 16.62
N VAL A 458 7.21 18.08 16.05
CA VAL A 458 8.33 18.68 16.80
C VAL A 458 7.89 19.96 17.53
N LYS A 459 7.18 20.85 16.83
CA LYS A 459 6.71 22.13 17.40
C LYS A 459 5.62 21.96 18.45
N VAL A 460 4.70 21.01 18.24
CA VAL A 460 3.63 20.70 19.18
C VAL A 460 4.18 20.04 20.44
N PHE A 461 5.03 19.02 20.30
CA PHE A 461 5.64 18.31 21.43
C PHE A 461 6.49 19.23 22.29
N ALA A 462 7.25 20.17 21.70
CA ALA A 462 8.04 21.15 22.44
C ALA A 462 7.23 21.97 23.47
N GLN A 463 5.91 22.07 23.30
CA GLN A 463 4.99 22.79 24.18
C GLN A 463 4.20 21.86 25.13
N GLN A 464 4.37 20.54 25.01
CA GLN A 464 3.67 19.55 25.83
C GLN A 464 4.45 19.23 27.12
N PRO A 465 3.75 18.81 28.21
CA PRO A 465 4.36 18.54 29.51
C PRO A 465 5.16 17.23 29.60
N VAL A 466 5.13 16.38 28.56
CA VAL A 466 5.84 15.09 28.54
C VAL A 466 7.36 15.30 28.47
N ALA A 467 8.15 14.57 29.25
CA ALA A 467 9.60 14.79 29.34
C ALA A 467 10.35 14.54 28.01
N TRP A 468 9.82 13.63 27.19
CA TRP A 468 10.34 13.33 25.86
C TRP A 468 9.21 12.85 24.95
N ALA A 469 9.46 12.84 23.65
CA ALA A 469 8.56 12.25 22.66
C ALA A 469 9.37 11.76 21.47
N ALA A 470 8.93 10.68 20.86
CA ALA A 470 9.58 10.07 19.71
C ALA A 470 8.55 9.55 18.69
N PHE A 471 9.03 9.34 17.46
CA PHE A 471 8.28 8.73 16.36
C PHE A 471 8.91 7.40 16.00
N GLN A 472 8.10 6.42 15.63
CA GLN A 472 8.58 5.23 14.96
C GLN A 472 7.62 4.86 13.82
N THR A 473 8.17 4.50 12.67
CA THR A 473 7.39 3.84 11.61
C THR A 473 6.85 2.49 12.11
N PHE A 474 5.82 1.94 11.47
CA PHE A 474 5.33 0.59 11.76
C PHE A 474 6.30 -0.50 11.22
N ARG A 475 7.56 -0.43 11.65
CA ARG A 475 8.63 -1.39 11.34
C ARG A 475 9.48 -1.63 12.60
N THR A 476 9.62 -2.90 12.98
CA THR A 476 10.40 -3.29 14.16
C THR A 476 11.91 -3.32 13.92
N SER A 477 12.35 -3.38 12.66
CA SER A 477 13.76 -3.45 12.29
C SER A 477 14.50 -2.10 12.31
N VAL A 478 13.82 -1.01 12.68
CA VAL A 478 14.40 0.34 12.76
C VAL A 478 14.08 1.01 14.09
N GLY A 479 14.97 1.90 14.52
CA GLY A 479 14.84 2.65 15.77
C GLY A 479 13.85 3.82 15.69
N GLY A 480 13.47 4.33 16.85
CA GLY A 480 12.66 5.55 16.96
C GLY A 480 13.48 6.83 16.75
N ILE A 481 12.80 7.87 16.28
CA ILE A 481 13.34 9.21 16.04
C ILE A 481 12.85 10.14 17.14
N LEU A 482 13.79 10.70 17.91
CA LEU A 482 13.49 11.63 18.99
C LEU A 482 12.98 12.97 18.45
N LEU A 483 11.86 13.45 19.01
CA LEU A 483 11.22 14.72 18.65
C LEU A 483 11.36 15.78 19.74
N LYS A 484 11.40 15.32 21.00
CA LYS A 484 11.59 16.14 22.19
C LYS A 484 12.41 15.37 23.22
N SER A 485 13.32 16.06 23.90
CA SER A 485 13.95 15.61 25.15
C SER A 485 14.23 16.81 26.04
N ASP A 486 13.84 16.71 27.31
CA ASP A 486 14.20 17.65 28.37
C ASP A 486 15.62 17.40 28.93
N GLU A 487 16.24 16.26 28.61
CA GLU A 487 17.65 15.97 28.93
C GLU A 487 18.62 16.46 27.84
N GLU A 488 19.63 17.26 28.23
CA GLU A 488 20.68 17.77 27.33
C GLU A 488 21.55 16.66 26.72
N SER A 489 21.72 15.51 27.40
CA SER A 489 22.61 14.42 26.96
C SER A 489 22.14 13.68 25.70
N LEU A 490 20.83 13.58 25.48
CA LEU A 490 20.22 12.92 24.31
C LEU A 490 20.20 13.82 23.04
N GLN A 491 20.48 15.12 23.18
CA GLN A 491 20.58 16.03 22.03
C GLN A 491 21.87 15.81 21.22
N THR A 492 22.85 15.09 21.76
CA THR A 492 24.19 14.90 21.17
C THR A 492 24.29 13.70 20.22
N GLU A 493 23.31 12.78 20.22
CA GLU A 493 23.28 11.63 19.29
C GLU A 493 22.59 11.94 17.95
N ILE A 494 22.14 13.18 17.75
CA ILE A 494 21.55 13.66 16.51
C ILE A 494 22.56 14.57 15.81
N LYS A 495 23.53 13.96 15.13
CA LYS A 495 24.24 14.56 14.00
C LYS A 495 24.43 13.53 12.90
#